data_AF-A0A0A9GS59-F1
#
_entry.id   AF-A0A0A9GS59-F1
#
_cell.length_a   1.000
_cell.length_b   1.000
_cell.length_c   1.000
_cell.angle_alpha   90.00
_cell.angle_beta   90.00
_cell.angle_gamma   90.00
#
_symmetry.space_group_name_H-M   'P 1'
#
loop_
_entity.id
_entity.type
_entity.pdbx_description
1 polymer ?
#
loop_
_entity_poly.entity_id
_entity_poly.type
_entity_poly.pdbx_seq_one_letter_code
_entity_poly.pdbx_strand_id
1 'polypeptide(L)' 'MIDQRRLITEGVSIPVIGNADNGYGNCMNVKRTLKGFINAGFAGMILEDQVIREIVSKENE' A
#
# COMPACT_ATOMS: atom_id res chain seq x y z
N MET A 1 -2.83 8.80 3.89
CA MET A 1 -1.81 7.78 4.22
C MET A 1 -0.43 8.11 3.65
N ILE A 2 -0.30 8.47 2.37
CA ILE A 2 1.02 8.82 1.78
C ILE A 2 1.67 10.05 2.44
N ASP A 3 0.90 11.08 2.79
CA ASP A 3 1.47 12.28 3.42
C ASP A 3 2.06 11.99 4.81
N GLN A 4 1.37 11.19 5.62
CA GLN A 4 1.90 10.71 6.91
C GLN A 4 3.15 9.85 6.73
N ARG A 5 3.15 8.99 5.71
CA ARG A 5 4.29 8.15 5.34
C ARG A 5 5.52 9.02 5.01
N ARG A 6 5.35 10.15 4.33
CA ARG A 6 6.43 11.09 4.02
C ARG A 6 7.03 11.77 5.25
N LEU A 7 6.19 12.15 6.22
CA LEU A 7 6.66 12.76 7.46
C LEU A 7 7.57 11.80 8.26
N ILE A 8 7.29 10.50 8.21
CA ILE A 8 8.10 9.48 8.90
C ILE A 8 9.49 9.38 8.25
N THR A 9 9.55 9.27 6.93
CA THR A 9 10.82 9.10 6.20
C THR A 9 11.68 10.36 6.20
N GLU A 10 11.07 11.56 6.23
CA GLU A 10 11.79 12.83 6.41
C GLU A 10 12.30 13.02 7.85
N GLY A 11 11.71 12.33 8.83
CA GLY A 11 12.08 12.44 10.25
C GLY A 11 13.24 11.56 10.68
N VAL A 12 13.72 10.62 9.84
CA VAL A 12 14.78 9.67 10.21
C VAL A 12 15.79 9.49 9.08
N SER A 13 17.02 9.12 9.44
CA SER A 13 18.09 8.81 8.47
C SER A 13 18.24 7.31 8.18
N ILE A 14 17.49 6.46 8.87
CA ILE A 14 17.52 5.00 8.68
C ILE A 14 16.49 4.54 7.64
N PRO A 15 16.72 3.41 6.95
CA PRO A 15 15.75 2.85 6.02
C PRO A 15 14.40 2.54 6.70
N VAL A 16 13.30 2.93 6.05
CA VAL A 16 11.94 2.66 6.53
C VAL A 16 11.24 1.69 5.58
N ILE A 17 10.65 0.64 6.15
CA ILE A 17 9.77 -0.31 5.45
C ILE A 17 8.34 -0.06 5.93
N GLY A 18 7.39 0.01 5.01
CA GLY A 18 5.99 0.27 5.36
C GLY A 18 5.06 -0.87 4.97
N ASN A 19 3.94 -1.01 5.69
CA ASN A 19 2.89 -1.95 5.34
C ASN A 19 2.01 -1.37 4.21
N ALA A 20 1.91 -2.08 3.08
CA ALA A 20 1.06 -1.76 1.94
C ALA A 20 -0.26 -2.56 1.93
N ASP A 21 -0.58 -3.24 3.03
CA ASP A 21 -1.65 -4.22 3.15
C ASP A 21 -1.52 -5.23 1.99
N ASN A 22 -2.59 -5.50 1.27
CA ASN A 22 -2.56 -6.32 0.05
C ASN A 22 -2.45 -5.51 -1.25
N GLY A 23 -2.07 -4.24 -1.17
CA GLY A 23 -1.93 -3.37 -2.34
C GLY A 23 -3.21 -2.67 -2.79
N TYR A 24 -4.26 -2.71 -1.98
CA TYR A 24 -5.49 -1.90 -2.11
C TYR A 24 -6.30 -2.17 -3.39
N GLY A 25 -6.41 -3.43 -3.80
CA GLY A 25 -7.23 -3.84 -4.94
C GLY A 25 -6.47 -4.75 -5.89
N ASN A 26 -6.52 -4.43 -7.19
CA ASN A 26 -5.90 -5.25 -8.22
C ASN A 26 -4.44 -4.83 -8.50
N CYS A 27 -3.80 -5.46 -9.48
CA CYS A 27 -2.41 -5.17 -9.86
C CYS A 27 -2.13 -3.70 -10.23
N MET A 28 -3.13 -2.96 -10.74
CA MET A 28 -2.98 -1.53 -11.02
C MET A 28 -2.93 -0.71 -9.74
N ASN A 29 -3.71 -1.08 -8.73
CA ASN A 29 -3.62 -0.50 -7.39
C ASN A 29 -2.26 -0.78 -6.76
N VAL A 30 -1.76 -2.02 -6.85
CA VAL A 30 -0.41 -2.38 -6.37
C VAL A 30 0.65 -1.48 -7.01
N LYS A 31 0.61 -1.30 -8.34
CA LYS A 31 1.55 -0.43 -9.05
C LYS A 31 1.46 1.04 -8.60
N ARG A 32 0.25 1.54 -8.34
CA ARG A 32 0.05 2.91 -7.82
C ARG A 32 0.59 3.04 -6.38
N THR A 33 0.35 2.03 -5.56
CA THR A 33 0.83 1.94 -4.17
C THR A 33 2.36 1.95 -4.13
N LEU A 34 3.01 1.10 -4.93
CA LEU A 34 4.47 1.07 -5.07
C LEU A 34 5.04 2.46 -5.41
N LYS A 35 4.47 3.15 -6.40
CA LYS A 35 4.90 4.52 -6.77
C LYS A 35 4.72 5.50 -5.61
N GLY A 36 3.64 5.38 -4.86
CA GLY A 36 3.39 6.19 -3.67
C GLY A 36 4.46 5.98 -2.60
N PHE A 37 4.86 4.73 -2.34
CA PHE A 37 5.92 4.41 -1.37
C PHE A 37 7.28 4.95 -1.78
N ILE A 38 7.65 4.78 -3.05
CA ILE A 38 8.89 5.34 -3.60
C ILE A 38 8.91 6.86 -3.44
N ASN A 39 7.82 7.54 -3.84
CA ASN A 39 7.73 9.00 -3.75
C ASN A 39 7.73 9.50 -2.29
N ALA A 40 7.25 8.69 -1.36
CA ALA A 40 7.30 8.99 0.07
C ALA A 40 8.66 8.67 0.70
N GLY A 41 9.64 8.11 -0.02
CA GLY A 41 10.99 7.86 0.51
C GLY A 41 11.15 6.53 1.27
N PHE A 42 10.24 5.58 1.09
CA PHE A 42 10.38 4.25 1.70
C PHE A 42 11.48 3.44 1.01
N ALA A 43 12.25 2.69 1.80
CA ALA A 43 13.22 1.73 1.29
C ALA A 43 12.58 0.43 0.83
N GLY A 44 11.38 0.11 1.33
CA GLY A 44 10.63 -1.07 0.93
C GLY A 44 9.18 -1.04 1.38
N MET A 45 8.41 -2.01 0.89
CA MET A 45 7.03 -2.25 1.32
C MET A 45 6.80 -3.73 1.61
N ILE A 46 5.96 -4.01 2.59
CA ILE A 46 5.42 -5.35 2.85
C ILE A 46 4.08 -5.44 2.12
N LEU A 47 3.92 -6.49 1.31
CA LEU A 47 2.69 -6.80 0.60
C LEU A 47 2.17 -8.15 1.08
N GLU A 48 0.90 -8.18 1.45
CA GLU A 48 0.21 -9.34 2.00
C GLU A 48 -0.63 -10.05 0.92
N ASP A 49 -0.81 -11.36 1.06
CA ASP A 49 -1.59 -12.21 0.15
C ASP A 49 -3.10 -12.26 0.51
N GLN A 50 -3.50 -11.48 1.51
CA GLN A 50 -4.88 -11.37 1.96
C GLN A 50 -5.82 -10.95 0.82
N VAL A 51 -6.88 -11.73 0.62
CA VAL A 51 -7.91 -11.46 -0.39
C VAL A 51 -8.94 -10.45 0.14
N ILE A 52 -9.19 -9.37 -0.59
CA ILE A 52 -10.37 -8.51 -0.33
C ILE A 52 -11.58 -9.19 -0.94
N ARG A 53 -12.71 -9.20 -0.22
CA ARG A 53 -13.97 -9.60 -0.82
C ARG A 53 -14.25 -8.64 -1.98
N GLU A 54 -14.30 -9.15 -3.21
CA GLU A 54 -15.15 -8.53 -4.21
C GLU A 54 -16.55 -8.53 -3.61
N ILE A 55 -17.21 -7.38 -3.59
CA ILE A 55 -18.64 -7.35 -3.36
C ILE A 55 -19.23 -8.08 -4.56
N VAL A 56 -19.43 -9.38 -4.40
CA VAL A 56 -20.34 -10.12 -5.25
C VAL A 56 -21.68 -9.47 -4.93
N SER A 57 -22.20 -8.68 -5.87
CA SER A 57 -23.61 -8.34 -5.87
C SER A 57 -24.35 -9.66 -5.65
N LYS A 58 -25.03 -9.80 -4.51
CA LYS A 58 -25.98 -10.87 -4.30
C LYS A 58 -27.08 -10.70 -5.36
N GLU A 59 -26.81 -11.12 -6.59
CA GLU A 59 -27.84 -11.51 -7.53
C GLU A 59 -28.12 -12.98 -7.23
N ASN A 60 -29.37 -13.25 -6.86
CA ASN A 60 -29.96 -14.56 -6.53
C ASN A 60 -29.91 -14.97 -5.05
N GLU A 61 -30.62 -14.20 -4.21
CA GLU A 61 -31.69 -14.75 -3.35
C GLU A 61 -32.94 -13.86 -3.51
#